data_AF-A0A496QJI9-F1
#
_entry.id   AF-A0A496QJI9-F1
#
_cell.length_a   1.000
_cell.length_b   1.000
_cell.length_c   1.000
_cell.angle_alpha   90.00
_cell.angle_beta   90.00
_cell.angle_gamma   90.00
#
_symmetry.space_group_name_H-M   'P 1'
#
loop_
_entity.id
_entity.type
_entity.pdbx_description
1 polymer ?
#
loop_
_entity_poly.entity_id
_entity_poly.type
_entity_poly.pdbx_seq_one_letter_code
_entity_poly.pdbx_strand_id
1 'polypeptide(L)'
;MAKNPEYYESLNIDYKPPRGNWMDRPVDIKKGIYCYPARPEVLENVGMNDRSDWGKYWVIEDEEWELPDDWKERFLNKMRDMLGKYRTFKIYMDICVRCGACADKCHYFLGSGDPMNMPVMRAELLRSIYRGEFTTTGKILGRLAGARKLTKNALKQLWYYMFQCSECRRCSVFCPYGIDTAEITIMGREIMNELGMN
;
A
#
# COMPACT_ATOMS: atom_id res chain seq x y z
N MET A 1 -5.42 -19.63 -16.31
CA MET A 1 -4.69 -18.51 -16.95
C MET A 1 -5.45 -17.23 -16.67
N ALA A 2 -4.77 -16.12 -16.38
CA ALA A 2 -5.43 -14.82 -16.29
C ALA A 2 -6.12 -14.54 -17.64
N LYS A 3 -7.34 -14.00 -17.61
CA LYS A 3 -7.98 -13.51 -18.83
C LYS A 3 -7.25 -12.22 -19.22
N ASN A 4 -6.28 -12.35 -20.12
CA ASN A 4 -5.59 -11.16 -20.63
C ASN A 4 -6.60 -10.35 -21.45
N PRO A 5 -6.67 -9.02 -21.24
CA PRO A 5 -7.48 -8.16 -22.10
C PRO A 5 -7.00 -8.28 -23.55
N GLU A 6 -7.89 -8.06 -24.52
CA GLU A 6 -7.45 -7.98 -25.91
C GLU A 6 -6.49 -6.80 -26.09
N TYR A 7 -5.54 -6.91 -27.02
CA TYR A 7 -4.48 -5.90 -27.21
C TYR A 7 -5.03 -4.47 -27.32
N TYR A 8 -6.05 -4.28 -28.16
CA TYR A 8 -6.67 -2.96 -28.36
C TYR A 8 -7.46 -2.46 -27.15
N GLU A 9 -8.04 -3.36 -26.34
CA GLU A 9 -8.69 -2.98 -25.09
C GLU A 9 -7.67 -2.48 -24.05
N SER A 10 -6.49 -3.09 -24.01
CA SER A 10 -5.41 -2.66 -23.09
C SER A 10 -4.85 -1.27 -23.40
N LEU A 11 -5.07 -0.75 -24.62
CA LEU A 11 -4.66 0.60 -25.03
C LEU A 11 -5.69 1.68 -24.62
N ASN A 12 -6.93 1.29 -24.31
CA ASN A 12 -8.00 2.21 -23.90
C ASN A 12 -7.94 2.51 -22.40
N ILE A 13 -6.92 3.27 -22.00
CA ILE A 13 -6.71 3.64 -20.60
C ILE A 13 -7.47 4.94 -20.29
N ASP A 14 -8.43 4.87 -19.35
CA ASP A 14 -9.13 6.05 -18.84
C ASP A 14 -8.33 6.71 -17.70
N TYR A 15 -7.84 7.92 -17.97
CA TYR A 15 -7.13 8.74 -16.99
C TYR A 15 -8.04 9.66 -16.18
N LYS A 16 -9.34 9.67 -16.46
CA LYS A 16 -10.30 10.50 -15.74
C LYS A 16 -10.43 9.98 -14.30
N PRO A 17 -10.06 10.77 -13.28
CA PRO A 17 -10.17 10.31 -11.90
C PRO A 17 -11.64 10.03 -11.56
N PRO A 18 -11.96 8.88 -10.95
CA PRO A 18 -13.33 8.59 -10.54
C PRO A 18 -13.82 9.61 -9.50
N ARG A 19 -15.12 9.92 -9.52
CA ARG A 19 -15.74 10.85 -8.58
C ARG A 19 -15.80 10.26 -7.17
N GLY A 20 -15.96 11.13 -6.17
CA GLY A 20 -16.10 10.76 -4.76
C GLY A 20 -14.77 10.76 -3.99
N ASN A 21 -14.85 10.43 -2.70
CA ASN A 21 -13.67 10.38 -1.84
C ASN A 21 -12.89 9.10 -2.09
N TRP A 22 -11.57 9.21 -2.22
CA TRP A 22 -10.67 8.09 -2.46
C TRP A 22 -10.68 7.07 -1.31
N MET A 23 -10.97 7.48 -0.07
CA MET A 23 -11.05 6.59 1.10
C MET A 23 -12.26 5.67 1.09
N ASP A 24 -13.31 6.01 0.34
CA ASP A 24 -14.56 5.24 0.27
C ASP A 24 -14.55 4.26 -0.91
N ARG A 25 -13.45 4.20 -1.68
CA ARG A 25 -13.38 3.31 -2.83
C ARG A 25 -13.21 1.85 -2.41
N PRO A 26 -14.02 0.93 -2.98
CA PRO A 26 -13.83 -0.49 -2.73
C PRO A 26 -12.47 -0.94 -3.25
N VAL A 27 -11.93 -1.98 -2.63
CA VAL A 27 -10.71 -2.63 -3.09
C VAL A 27 -11.12 -3.67 -4.11
N ASP A 28 -10.87 -3.39 -5.39
CA ASP A 28 -11.11 -4.33 -6.48
C ASP A 28 -9.79 -5.04 -6.83
N ILE A 29 -9.59 -6.23 -6.25
CA ILE A 29 -8.40 -7.04 -6.49
C ILE A 29 -8.57 -7.79 -7.82
N LYS A 30 -8.02 -7.23 -8.89
CA LYS A 30 -8.12 -7.83 -10.23
C LYS A 30 -7.25 -9.08 -10.34
N LYS A 31 -7.88 -10.21 -10.72
CA LYS A 31 -7.19 -11.48 -10.96
C LYS A 31 -6.08 -11.33 -12.00
N GLY A 32 -4.87 -11.75 -11.64
CA GLY A 32 -3.68 -11.61 -12.49
C GLY A 32 -2.94 -10.27 -12.36
N ILE A 33 -3.43 -9.33 -11.53
CA ILE A 33 -2.80 -8.02 -11.26
C ILE A 33 -2.44 -7.93 -9.76
N TYR A 34 -1.98 -9.03 -9.18
CA TYR A 34 -1.47 -9.11 -7.82
C TYR A 34 -0.34 -10.16 -7.76
N CYS A 35 0.57 -10.02 -6.79
CA CYS A 35 1.60 -11.03 -6.52
C CYS A 35 0.97 -12.18 -5.72
N TYR A 36 1.22 -13.42 -6.14
CA TYR A 36 0.83 -14.58 -5.32
C TYR A 36 1.76 -14.70 -4.11
N PRO A 37 1.24 -15.07 -2.93
CA PRO A 37 2.06 -15.23 -1.73
C PRO A 37 3.06 -16.36 -1.94
N ALA A 38 4.21 -16.24 -1.28
CA ALA A 38 5.23 -17.27 -1.34
C ALA A 38 4.73 -18.59 -0.71
N ARG A 39 5.37 -19.71 -1.08
CA ARG A 39 5.07 -21.02 -0.48
C ARG A 39 5.62 -21.04 0.97
N PRO A 40 4.86 -21.56 1.96
CA PRO A 40 5.31 -21.72 3.34
C PRO A 40 6.73 -22.27 3.50
N GLU A 41 6.99 -23.40 2.84
CA GLU A 41 8.29 -24.08 2.85
C GLU A 41 9.44 -23.17 2.38
N VAL A 42 9.19 -22.26 1.43
CA VAL A 42 10.21 -21.33 0.96
C VAL A 42 10.48 -20.24 1.99
N LEU A 43 9.45 -19.73 2.65
CA LEU A 43 9.56 -18.68 3.67
C LEU A 43 10.30 -19.18 4.93
N GLU A 44 9.98 -20.39 5.38
CA GLU A 44 10.69 -21.06 6.48
C GLU A 44 12.20 -21.18 6.20
N ASN A 45 12.55 -21.63 4.99
CA ASN A 45 13.96 -21.79 4.56
C ASN A 45 14.77 -20.48 4.56
N VAL A 46 14.11 -19.33 4.37
CA VAL A 46 14.78 -18.01 4.37
C VAL A 46 14.58 -17.23 5.68
N GLY A 47 13.98 -17.85 6.70
CA GLY A 47 13.72 -17.22 8.00
C GLY A 47 12.79 -16.01 7.92
N MET A 48 11.88 -15.99 6.95
CA MET A 48 10.83 -14.98 6.85
C MET A 48 9.55 -15.50 7.53
N ASN A 49 8.78 -14.58 8.12
CA ASN A 49 7.48 -14.93 8.68
C ASN A 49 6.59 -15.53 7.60
N ASP A 50 5.96 -16.65 7.92
CA ASP A 50 5.02 -17.31 7.03
C ASP A 50 3.57 -17.04 7.46
N ARG A 51 2.66 -17.13 6.50
CA ARG A 51 1.20 -17.16 6.73
C ARG A 51 0.78 -18.35 7.60
N SER A 52 1.53 -19.46 7.61
CA SER A 52 1.21 -20.64 8.44
C SER A 52 1.64 -20.54 9.90
N ASP A 53 2.55 -19.61 10.26
CA ASP A 53 3.01 -19.39 11.65
C ASP A 53 1.85 -19.15 12.62
N TRP A 54 0.70 -18.70 12.09
CA TRP A 54 -0.45 -18.25 12.86
C TRP A 54 -1.68 -19.16 12.72
N GLY A 55 -1.58 -20.27 11.97
CA GLY A 55 -2.69 -21.20 11.74
C GLY A 55 -3.90 -20.63 10.98
N LYS A 56 -3.78 -19.41 10.44
CA LYS A 56 -4.81 -18.71 9.65
C LYS A 56 -4.24 -18.33 8.29
N TYR A 57 -4.91 -18.71 7.21
CA TYR A 57 -4.42 -18.49 5.86
C TYR A 57 -5.23 -17.38 5.20
N TRP A 58 -4.59 -16.23 4.95
CA TRP A 58 -5.20 -15.24 4.08
C TRP A 58 -4.99 -15.66 2.61
N VAL A 59 -6.07 -15.69 1.84
CA VAL A 59 -6.04 -15.90 0.40
C VAL A 59 -6.47 -14.59 -0.26
N ILE A 60 -5.69 -14.14 -1.24
CA ILE A 60 -5.91 -12.86 -1.91
C ILE A 60 -7.31 -12.78 -2.52
N GLU A 61 -7.80 -13.90 -3.08
CA GLU A 61 -9.10 -14.00 -3.75
C GLU A 61 -10.28 -14.05 -2.78
N ASP A 62 -10.05 -14.23 -1.48
CA ASP A 62 -11.13 -14.33 -0.48
C ASP A 62 -11.68 -12.95 -0.09
N GLU A 63 -13.01 -12.88 0.02
CA GLU A 63 -13.72 -11.68 0.46
C GLU A 63 -13.32 -11.24 1.87
N GLU A 64 -13.00 -12.19 2.75
CA GLU A 64 -12.53 -11.96 4.10
C GLU A 64 -11.13 -12.56 4.28
N TRP A 65 -10.17 -11.73 4.72
CA TRP A 65 -8.85 -12.24 5.05
C TRP A 65 -8.82 -12.70 6.51
N GLU A 66 -8.47 -13.96 6.70
CA GLU A 66 -8.20 -14.54 8.01
C GLU A 66 -6.85 -14.04 8.51
N LEU A 67 -6.87 -13.24 9.57
CA LEU A 67 -5.69 -12.63 10.17
C LEU A 67 -5.58 -13.03 11.64
N PRO A 68 -4.36 -13.05 12.22
CA PRO A 68 -4.14 -13.23 13.66
C PRO A 68 -4.91 -12.17 14.47
N ASP A 69 -5.35 -12.47 15.68
CA ASP A 69 -6.20 -11.54 16.44
C ASP A 69 -5.47 -10.23 16.82
N ASP A 70 -4.14 -10.30 16.94
CA ASP A 70 -3.23 -9.19 17.25
C ASP A 70 -2.67 -8.47 16.01
N TRP A 71 -3.17 -8.75 14.81
CA TRP A 71 -2.63 -8.19 13.54
C TRP A 71 -2.51 -6.67 13.55
N LYS A 72 -3.49 -5.97 14.17
CA LYS A 72 -3.46 -4.50 14.28
C LYS A 72 -2.30 -4.04 15.15
N GLU A 73 -2.11 -4.70 16.28
CA GLU A 73 -1.05 -4.36 17.22
C GLU A 73 0.32 -4.59 16.58
N ARG A 74 0.52 -5.72 15.91
CA ARG A 74 1.74 -6.02 15.14
C ARG A 74 2.04 -4.95 14.10
N PHE A 75 1.06 -4.61 13.26
CA PHE A 75 1.19 -3.56 12.26
C PHE A 75 1.62 -2.24 12.89
N LEU A 76 0.92 -1.82 13.96
CA LEU A 76 1.18 -0.54 14.62
C LEU A 76 2.54 -0.54 15.36
N ASN A 77 2.93 -1.65 15.97
CA ASN A 77 4.21 -1.79 16.64
C ASN A 77 5.38 -1.75 15.65
N LYS A 78 5.29 -2.49 14.54
CA LYS A 78 6.29 -2.46 13.47
C LYS A 78 6.40 -1.07 12.84
N MET A 79 5.27 -0.43 12.55
CA MET A 79 5.27 0.94 12.04
C MET A 79 5.89 1.93 13.04
N ARG A 80 5.62 1.77 14.34
CA ARG A 80 6.23 2.60 15.40
C ARG A 80 7.74 2.44 15.45
N ASP A 81 8.23 1.20 15.42
CA ASP A 81 9.66 0.89 15.38
C ASP A 81 10.33 1.56 14.17
N MET A 82 9.76 1.38 12.98
CA MET A 82 10.30 1.95 11.74
C MET A 82 10.29 3.47 11.72
N LEU A 83 9.23 4.11 12.25
CA LEU A 83 9.18 5.56 12.44
C LEU A 83 10.22 6.08 13.43
N GLY A 84 10.59 5.28 14.43
CA GLY A 84 11.65 5.58 15.39
C GLY A 84 13.05 5.38 14.82
N LYS A 85 13.24 4.35 13.99
CA LYS A 85 14.53 3.97 13.41
C LYS A 85 14.91 4.79 12.18
N TYR A 86 13.96 5.10 11.30
CA TYR A 86 14.22 5.73 10.01
C TYR A 86 13.66 7.16 9.95
N ARG A 87 14.55 8.14 10.11
CA ARG A 87 14.20 9.57 10.02
C ARG A 87 13.59 9.94 8.66
N THR A 88 14.11 9.38 7.57
CA THR A 88 13.62 9.57 6.20
C THR A 88 12.16 9.15 6.09
N PHE A 89 11.82 7.94 6.55
CA PHE A 89 10.44 7.45 6.56
C PHE A 89 9.52 8.43 7.30
N LYS A 90 9.85 8.81 8.54
CA LYS A 90 9.06 9.79 9.30
C LYS A 90 8.84 11.09 8.54
N ILE A 91 9.90 11.70 8.01
CA ILE A 91 9.82 12.95 7.23
C ILE A 91 8.91 12.77 6.00
N TYR A 92 9.07 11.67 5.26
CA TYR A 92 8.27 11.37 4.08
C TYR A 92 6.78 11.19 4.37
N MET A 93 6.42 10.80 5.60
CA MET A 93 5.02 10.74 6.06
C MET A 93 4.42 12.12 6.32
N ASP A 94 5.25 13.11 6.65
CA ASP A 94 4.80 14.44 7.10
C ASP A 94 4.79 15.50 5.99
N ILE A 95 5.81 15.52 5.12
CA ILE A 95 6.07 16.69 4.25
C ILE A 95 5.35 16.68 2.90
N CYS A 96 4.58 15.63 2.59
CA CYS A 96 3.93 15.53 1.27
C CYS A 96 2.75 16.51 1.16
N VAL A 97 2.89 17.50 0.28
CA VAL A 97 1.83 18.49 -0.02
C VAL A 97 0.84 18.04 -1.10
N ARG A 98 0.92 16.78 -1.55
CA ARG A 98 0.07 16.19 -2.59
C ARG A 98 0.04 16.97 -3.92
N CYS A 99 1.18 17.53 -4.33
CA CYS A 99 1.29 18.31 -5.57
C CYS A 99 1.12 17.49 -6.87
N GLY A 100 1.25 16.16 -6.81
CA GLY A 100 1.05 15.29 -7.97
C GLY A 100 2.24 15.21 -8.95
N ALA A 101 3.35 15.91 -8.72
CA ALA A 101 4.52 15.91 -9.62
C ALA A 101 5.12 14.51 -9.91
N CYS A 102 4.87 13.54 -9.02
CA CYS A 102 5.29 12.15 -9.21
C CYS A 102 4.28 11.28 -9.98
N ALA A 103 3.06 11.75 -10.22
CA ALA A 103 1.94 10.94 -10.73
C ALA A 103 2.22 10.36 -12.12
N ASP A 104 2.44 11.23 -13.10
CA ASP A 104 2.69 10.90 -14.51
C ASP A 104 4.06 10.25 -14.76
N LYS A 105 4.84 10.00 -13.70
CA LYS A 105 6.14 9.33 -13.78
C LYS A 105 6.06 7.85 -13.46
N CYS A 106 4.94 7.38 -12.92
CA CYS A 106 4.78 5.98 -12.53
C CYS A 106 4.26 5.14 -13.69
N HIS A 107 5.01 4.10 -14.09
CA HIS A 107 4.57 3.16 -15.15
C HIS A 107 3.27 2.45 -14.79
N TYR A 108 3.02 2.15 -13.52
CA TYR A 108 1.77 1.50 -13.10
C TYR A 108 0.57 2.42 -13.18
N PHE A 109 0.74 3.71 -12.88
CA PHE A 109 -0.33 4.68 -13.09
C PHE A 109 -0.60 4.89 -14.58
N LEU A 110 0.45 5.06 -15.39
CA LEU A 110 0.33 5.22 -16.83
C LEU A 110 -0.26 3.97 -17.51
N GLY A 111 0.07 2.78 -17.02
CA GLY A 111 -0.42 1.53 -17.58
C GLY A 111 -1.84 1.16 -17.15
N SER A 112 -2.37 1.77 -16.08
CA SER A 112 -3.69 1.38 -15.53
C SER A 112 -4.72 2.50 -15.47
N GLY A 113 -4.31 3.78 -15.52
CA GLY A 113 -5.18 4.93 -15.26
C GLY A 113 -5.67 5.03 -13.81
N ASP A 114 -5.32 4.05 -12.96
CA ASP A 114 -5.84 3.95 -11.60
C ASP A 114 -5.15 4.99 -10.70
N PRO A 115 -5.89 5.97 -10.16
CA PRO A 115 -5.29 7.01 -9.33
C PRO A 115 -4.61 6.47 -8.07
N MET A 116 -4.97 5.28 -7.57
CA MET A 116 -4.29 4.68 -6.42
C MET A 116 -2.87 4.19 -6.76
N ASN A 117 -2.56 4.01 -8.04
CA ASN A 117 -1.22 3.72 -8.51
C ASN A 117 -0.35 4.96 -8.71
N MET A 118 -0.91 6.17 -8.63
CA MET A 118 -0.08 7.38 -8.54
C MET A 118 0.80 7.30 -7.29
N PRO A 119 2.12 7.60 -7.36
CA PRO A 119 3.01 7.44 -6.20
C PRO A 119 2.57 8.24 -4.98
N VAL A 120 2.01 9.43 -5.18
CA VAL A 120 1.42 10.25 -4.10
C VAL A 120 0.27 9.52 -3.42
N MET A 121 -0.68 8.96 -4.17
CA MET A 121 -1.86 8.29 -3.62
C MET A 121 -1.52 6.94 -3.00
N ARG A 122 -0.62 6.16 -3.63
CA ARG A 122 -0.11 4.91 -3.07
C ARG A 122 0.52 5.15 -1.70
N ALA A 123 1.40 6.14 -1.58
CA ALA A 123 1.97 6.54 -0.30
C ALA A 123 0.89 7.04 0.67
N GLU A 124 -0.14 7.72 0.17
CA GLU A 124 -1.26 8.23 0.98
C GLU A 124 -2.09 7.13 1.65
N LEU A 125 -2.13 5.93 1.08
CA LEU A 125 -2.76 4.76 1.72
C LEU A 125 -2.12 4.46 3.07
N LEU A 126 -0.79 4.58 3.18
CA LEU A 126 -0.07 4.41 4.43
C LEU A 126 -0.07 5.70 5.27
N ARG A 127 0.07 6.89 4.64
CA ARG A 127 0.06 8.17 5.38
C ARG A 127 -1.26 8.46 6.08
N SER A 128 -2.38 8.03 5.50
CA SER A 128 -3.68 8.19 6.14
C SER A 128 -3.83 7.34 7.40
N ILE A 129 -3.27 6.12 7.40
CA ILE A 129 -3.20 5.26 8.59
C ILE A 129 -2.23 5.88 9.61
N TYR A 130 -1.05 6.32 9.16
CA TYR A 130 -0.09 7.06 9.99
C TYR A 130 -0.75 8.22 10.74
N ARG A 131 -1.46 9.10 10.02
CA ARG A 131 -2.14 10.23 10.64
C ARG A 131 -3.23 9.78 11.61
N GLY A 132 -4.02 8.77 11.27
CA GLY A 132 -5.12 8.28 12.10
C GLY A 132 -4.66 7.58 13.39
N GLU A 133 -3.50 6.94 13.36
CA GLU A 133 -3.05 6.07 14.46
C GLU A 133 -1.90 6.70 15.29
N PHE A 134 -1.13 7.63 14.70
CA PHE A 134 0.09 8.18 15.33
C PHE A 134 0.04 9.69 15.60
N THR A 135 -0.76 10.46 14.87
CA THR A 135 -0.78 11.93 15.04
C THR A 135 -2.00 12.39 15.84
N THR A 136 -1.80 13.30 16.80
CA THR A 136 -2.92 13.88 17.59
C THR A 136 -3.91 14.59 16.69
N THR A 137 -3.42 15.42 15.75
CA THR A 137 -4.26 16.13 14.78
C THR A 137 -5.09 15.18 13.92
N GLY A 138 -4.49 14.09 13.41
CA GLY A 138 -5.21 13.11 12.61
C GLY A 138 -6.24 12.31 13.41
N LYS A 139 -5.97 12.01 14.69
CA LYS A 139 -6.94 11.37 15.59
C LYS A 139 -8.17 12.24 15.86
N ILE A 140 -7.98 13.54 16.00
CA ILE A 140 -9.06 14.50 16.30
C ILE A 140 -9.84 14.87 15.02
N LEU A 141 -9.14 15.27 13.95
CA LEU A 141 -9.78 15.76 12.72
C LEU A 141 -10.22 14.63 11.79
N GLY A 142 -9.73 13.40 11.98
CA GLY A 142 -10.09 12.23 11.19
C GLY A 142 -9.95 12.49 9.68
N ARG A 143 -11.03 12.25 8.93
CA ARG A 143 -11.07 12.40 7.47
C ARG A 143 -10.68 13.81 6.99
N LEU A 144 -10.94 14.86 7.78
CA LEU A 144 -10.59 16.24 7.40
C LEU A 144 -9.08 16.43 7.29
N ALA A 145 -8.29 15.77 8.15
CA ALA A 145 -6.83 15.73 8.06
C ALA A 145 -6.31 14.65 7.07
N GLY A 146 -7.20 14.02 6.30
CA GLY A 146 -6.87 12.87 5.48
C GLY A 146 -6.46 11.65 6.31
N ALA A 147 -6.89 11.54 7.56
CA ALA A 147 -6.61 10.41 8.43
C ALA A 147 -7.70 9.33 8.33
N ARG A 148 -7.30 8.06 8.47
CA ARG A 148 -8.21 6.91 8.57
C ARG A 148 -7.70 5.92 9.60
N LYS A 149 -8.61 5.16 10.21
CA LYS A 149 -8.25 4.06 11.11
C LYS A 149 -7.71 2.87 10.33
N LEU A 150 -6.86 2.07 10.97
CA LEU A 150 -6.43 0.78 10.46
C LEU A 150 -7.59 -0.25 10.53
N THR A 151 -8.18 -0.52 9.38
CA THR A 151 -9.24 -1.53 9.19
C THR A 151 -8.77 -2.62 8.23
N LYS A 152 -9.42 -3.79 8.22
CA LYS A 152 -9.09 -4.85 7.25
C LYS A 152 -9.18 -4.34 5.81
N ASN A 153 -10.20 -3.55 5.47
CA ASN A 153 -10.33 -2.94 4.13
C ASN A 153 -9.16 -1.99 3.80
N ALA A 154 -8.72 -1.17 4.76
CA ALA A 154 -7.56 -0.32 4.57
C ALA A 154 -6.27 -1.14 4.39
N LEU A 155 -6.13 -2.26 5.12
CA LEU A 155 -5.02 -3.21 4.98
C LEU A 155 -5.03 -3.88 3.60
N LYS A 156 -6.18 -4.40 3.14
CA LYS A 156 -6.35 -4.99 1.81
C LYS A 156 -5.95 -4.01 0.71
N GLN A 157 -6.44 -2.78 0.80
CA GLN A 157 -6.12 -1.72 -0.15
C GLN A 157 -4.61 -1.43 -0.14
N LEU A 158 -4.05 -1.27 1.05
CA LEU A 158 -2.63 -0.99 1.21
C LEU A 158 -1.77 -2.12 0.61
N TRP A 159 -2.09 -3.38 0.91
CA TRP A 159 -1.39 -4.54 0.38
C TRP A 159 -1.44 -4.54 -1.15
N TYR A 160 -2.64 -4.45 -1.74
CA TYR A 160 -2.82 -4.53 -3.19
C TYR A 160 -1.96 -3.51 -3.95
N TYR A 161 -1.96 -2.25 -3.52
CA TYR A 161 -1.19 -1.20 -4.22
C TYR A 161 0.29 -1.16 -3.85
N MET A 162 0.69 -1.60 -2.65
CA MET A 162 2.11 -1.70 -2.28
C MET A 162 2.81 -2.80 -3.09
N PHE A 163 2.17 -3.94 -3.31
CA PHE A 163 2.74 -5.04 -4.10
C PHE A 163 2.69 -4.81 -5.61
N GLN A 164 1.96 -3.82 -6.10
CA GLN A 164 2.03 -3.39 -7.52
C GLN A 164 3.25 -2.53 -7.85
N CYS A 165 3.90 -1.88 -6.89
CA CYS A 165 5.03 -0.99 -7.18
C CYS A 165 6.30 -1.79 -7.55
N SER A 166 7.01 -1.42 -8.63
CA SER A 166 8.31 -2.02 -8.95
C SER A 166 9.49 -1.42 -8.18
N GLU A 167 9.25 -0.43 -7.32
CA GLU A 167 10.30 0.29 -6.59
C GLU A 167 11.37 0.94 -7.49
N CYS A 168 11.03 1.23 -8.77
CA CYS A 168 11.93 1.84 -9.74
C CYS A 168 12.43 3.27 -9.38
N ARG A 169 11.98 3.84 -8.27
CA ARG A 169 12.37 5.16 -7.73
C ARG A 169 12.20 6.37 -8.66
N ARG A 170 11.57 6.23 -9.84
CA ARG A 170 11.32 7.38 -10.73
C ARG A 170 10.52 8.49 -10.02
N CYS A 171 9.58 8.12 -9.16
CA CYS A 171 8.84 9.02 -8.27
C CYS A 171 9.75 9.92 -7.40
N SER A 172 10.89 9.42 -6.91
CA SER A 172 11.82 10.16 -6.06
C SER A 172 12.53 11.28 -6.82
N VAL A 173 12.92 10.99 -8.07
CA VAL A 173 13.63 11.93 -8.95
C VAL A 173 12.81 13.19 -9.25
N PHE A 174 11.48 13.05 -9.35
CA PHE A 174 10.58 14.15 -9.72
C PHE A 174 9.85 14.78 -8.53
N CYS A 175 10.06 14.30 -7.30
CA CYS A 175 9.44 14.91 -6.14
C CYS A 175 10.18 16.21 -5.77
N PRO A 176 9.53 17.39 -5.79
CA PRO A 176 10.19 18.65 -5.41
C PRO A 176 10.55 18.72 -3.92
N TYR A 177 10.01 17.82 -3.10
CA TYR A 177 10.31 17.68 -1.67
C TYR A 177 11.33 16.56 -1.39
N GLY A 178 11.86 15.90 -2.43
CA GLY A 178 12.81 14.81 -2.29
C GLY A 178 12.24 13.53 -1.66
N ILE A 179 10.91 13.34 -1.70
CA ILE A 179 10.28 12.15 -1.11
C ILE A 179 10.53 10.93 -1.99
N ASP A 180 11.22 9.94 -1.45
CA ASP A 180 11.33 8.62 -2.06
C ASP A 180 10.11 7.76 -1.71
N THR A 181 9.13 7.71 -2.62
CA THR A 181 7.95 6.85 -2.38
C THR A 181 8.26 5.36 -2.53
N ALA A 182 9.38 4.97 -3.16
CA ALA A 182 9.78 3.57 -3.19
C ALA A 182 10.24 3.14 -1.80
N GLU A 183 10.93 4.01 -1.05
CA GLU A 183 11.23 3.76 0.36
C GLU A 183 9.95 3.57 1.18
N ILE A 184 8.94 4.42 0.99
CA ILE A 184 7.62 4.25 1.65
C ILE A 184 7.01 2.88 1.30
N THR A 185 7.14 2.43 0.05
CA THR A 185 6.68 1.10 -0.36
C THR A 185 7.47 -0.03 0.29
N ILE A 186 8.80 0.04 0.33
CA ILE A 186 9.66 -0.93 1.03
C ILE A 186 9.24 -1.02 2.49
N MET A 187 9.04 0.13 3.15
CA MET A 187 8.58 0.18 4.53
C MET A 187 7.19 -0.44 4.69
N GLY A 188 6.27 -0.14 3.77
CA GLY A 188 4.92 -0.73 3.76
C GLY A 188 4.94 -2.25 3.58
N ARG A 189 5.81 -2.78 2.71
CA ARG A 189 5.99 -4.22 2.49
C ARG A 189 6.62 -4.91 3.68
N GLU A 190 7.59 -4.28 4.34
CA GLU A 190 8.18 -4.81 5.57
C GLU A 190 7.17 -4.86 6.72
N ILE A 191 6.25 -3.90 6.82
CA ILE A 191 5.13 -3.97 7.78
C ILE A 191 4.19 -5.12 7.44
N MET A 192 3.93 -5.38 6.15
CA MET A 192 3.10 -6.51 5.71
C MET A 192 3.79 -7.87 5.93
N ASN A 193 5.12 -7.91 5.79
CA ASN A 193 5.94 -9.08 6.08
C ASN A 193 5.84 -9.49 7.56
N GLU A 194 5.75 -8.52 8.48
CA GLU A 194 5.48 -8.80 9.90
C GLU A 194 4.16 -9.55 10.13
N LEU A 195 3.20 -9.43 9.20
CA LEU A 195 1.90 -10.09 9.25
C LEU A 195 1.85 -11.41 8.43
N GLY A 196 2.97 -11.85 7.84
CA GLY A 196 3.01 -13.00 6.94
C GLY A 196 2.29 -12.75 5.59
N MET A 197 2.29 -11.50 5.13
CA MET A 197 1.60 -11.05 3.90
C MET A 197 2.58 -10.77 2.74
N ASN A 198 3.46 -11.73 2.45
CA ASN A 198 4.62 -11.64 1.56
C ASN A 198 4.57 -12.61 0.37
#